data_AF-A0A925AD25-F1
#
_entry.id   AF-A0A925AD25-F1
#
_cell.length_a   1.000
_cell.length_b   1.000
_cell.length_c   1.000
_cell.angle_alpha   90.00
_cell.angle_beta   90.00
_cell.angle_gamma   90.00
#
_symmetry.space_group_name_H-M   'P 1'
#
loop_
_entity.id
_entity.type
_entity.pdbx_description
1 polymer ?
#
loop_
_entity_poly.entity_id
_entity_poly.type
_entity_poly.pdbx_seq_one_letter_code
_entity_poly.pdbx_strand_id
1 'polypeptide(L)'
;MAIQAELERLAARVRAAARDDGLIETAQVKLMGLDDVRRAAGARWPRMREQVRAGSLGLIAQRIGPDDAVIPCGDGFLVVFADSSTEQTQARCREIREALVAFYLGEEGLGALRADVERETVSAAHLAGLVSNGAAAAPPPIQRNQLKLGRFWPIWSSRHSGVAAYHCAPCINGPDGPRIGYSADFLAKATHEKRDFLDLDLCLMEQACAASETASAPIGLSVHATTMQVRRSRTIYLSHLAANSSPARQRMFVTITEIEPGTPLISLTEWTSALKHHFSRVALDLHHGDRALGSMASSGAWAAGYHLTEAQAGSSAQVRAALTELDGWCRTLSRQGMLPFVNGFQTGAFLEMAKYSDIAFASGESLWPSMAAPENLAAPKRTGLQRQRAAISSD
;
A
#
# COMPACT_ATOMS: atom_id res chain seq x y z
N MET A 1 31.84 5.33 -22.84
CA MET A 1 31.65 4.52 -24.06
C MET A 1 31.83 3.03 -23.80
N ALA A 2 32.90 2.57 -23.13
CA ALA A 2 33.11 1.14 -22.83
C ALA A 2 31.97 0.48 -22.02
N ILE A 3 31.49 1.15 -20.96
CA ILE A 3 30.40 0.64 -20.09
C ILE A 3 29.08 0.44 -20.85
N GLN A 4 28.79 1.28 -21.84
CA GLN A 4 27.56 1.19 -22.65
C GLN A 4 27.58 -0.04 -23.57
N ALA A 5 28.74 -0.30 -24.20
CA ALA A 5 28.94 -1.46 -25.06
C ALA A 5 28.92 -2.78 -24.27
N GLU A 6 29.35 -2.75 -23.01
CA GLU A 6 29.35 -3.88 -22.09
C GLU A 6 27.94 -4.19 -21.57
N LEU A 7 27.15 -3.15 -21.25
CA LEU A 7 25.72 -3.25 -20.95
C LEU A 7 24.91 -3.79 -22.15
N GLU A 8 25.23 -3.37 -23.38
CA GLU A 8 24.57 -3.84 -24.59
C GLU A 8 24.91 -5.32 -24.90
N ARG A 9 26.17 -5.74 -24.70
CA ARG A 9 26.58 -7.14 -24.79
C ARG A 9 25.88 -8.01 -23.74
N LEU A 10 25.76 -7.52 -22.51
CA LEU A 10 25.06 -8.21 -21.43
C LEU A 10 23.56 -8.35 -21.71
N ALA A 11 22.91 -7.26 -22.16
CA ALA A 11 21.51 -7.28 -22.56
C ALA A 11 21.27 -8.16 -23.78
N ALA A 12 22.24 -8.29 -24.70
CA ALA A 12 22.17 -9.22 -25.82
C ALA A 12 22.30 -10.69 -25.37
N ARG A 13 23.19 -11.00 -24.41
CA ARG A 13 23.34 -12.34 -23.83
C ARG A 13 22.10 -12.79 -23.06
N VAL A 14 21.52 -11.91 -22.22
CA VAL A 14 20.28 -12.18 -21.47
C VAL A 14 19.10 -12.41 -22.42
N ARG A 15 19.03 -11.67 -23.54
CA ARG A 15 18.00 -11.86 -24.58
C ARG A 15 18.20 -13.12 -25.41
N ALA A 16 19.44 -13.52 -25.68
CA ALA A 16 19.75 -14.75 -26.40
C ALA A 16 19.37 -15.99 -25.56
N ALA A 17 19.71 -15.98 -24.27
CA ALA A 17 19.37 -17.04 -23.33
C ALA A 17 17.85 -17.18 -23.07
N ALA A 18 17.06 -16.13 -23.36
CA ALA A 18 15.60 -16.13 -23.21
C ALA A 18 14.84 -16.51 -24.50
N ARG A 19 15.52 -16.69 -25.64
CA ARG A 19 14.90 -16.93 -26.96
C ARG A 19 14.98 -18.37 -27.46
N ASP A 20 15.99 -19.11 -27.07
CA ASP A 20 16.00 -20.56 -27.26
C ASP A 20 15.23 -21.18 -26.10
N ASP A 21 14.31 -22.12 -26.36
CA ASP A 21 13.55 -22.91 -25.36
C ASP A 21 14.45 -23.75 -24.40
N GLY A 22 15.74 -23.42 -24.29
CA GLY A 22 16.68 -23.93 -23.32
C GLY A 22 16.48 -23.26 -21.97
N LEU A 23 16.06 -24.07 -21.00
CA LEU A 23 16.17 -23.78 -19.57
C LEU A 23 17.48 -23.06 -19.26
N ILE A 24 17.39 -21.79 -18.81
CA ILE A 24 18.47 -21.17 -18.05
C ILE A 24 18.49 -21.91 -16.70
N GLU A 25 19.17 -23.05 -16.65
CA GLU A 25 19.61 -23.59 -15.39
C GLU A 25 20.52 -22.55 -14.73
N THR A 26 20.00 -21.96 -13.64
CA THR A 26 20.80 -21.39 -12.56
C THR A 26 21.66 -20.15 -12.85
N ALA A 27 21.09 -19.07 -13.38
CA ALA A 27 21.66 -17.74 -13.13
C ALA A 27 21.32 -17.33 -11.68
N GLN A 28 22.25 -17.54 -10.74
CA GLN A 28 22.03 -17.22 -9.33
C GLN A 28 22.11 -15.72 -9.11
N VAL A 29 20.94 -15.10 -9.10
CA VAL A 29 20.78 -13.68 -8.84
C VAL A 29 20.76 -13.42 -7.35
N LYS A 30 21.58 -12.47 -6.89
CA LYS A 30 21.65 -12.07 -5.47
C LYS A 30 21.56 -10.57 -5.31
N LEU A 31 20.67 -10.13 -4.42
CA LEU A 31 20.54 -8.75 -3.97
C LEU A 31 21.46 -8.52 -2.77
N MET A 32 22.39 -7.59 -2.89
CA MET A 32 23.23 -7.13 -1.79
C MET A 32 22.74 -5.77 -1.31
N GLY A 33 22.09 -5.76 -0.14
CA GLY A 33 21.62 -4.54 0.53
C GLY A 33 22.77 -3.83 1.26
N LEU A 34 22.77 -2.49 1.21
CA LEU A 34 23.72 -1.65 1.97
C LEU A 34 23.18 -1.28 3.36
N ASP A 35 22.24 -2.04 3.91
CA ASP A 35 21.51 -1.69 5.12
C ASP A 35 22.42 -1.52 6.34
N ASP A 36 23.46 -2.34 6.47
CA ASP A 36 24.41 -2.27 7.56
C ASP A 36 25.29 -1.01 7.48
N VAL A 37 25.77 -0.68 6.27
CA VAL A 37 26.53 0.55 6.00
C VAL A 37 25.66 1.79 6.22
N ARG A 38 24.39 1.72 5.81
CA ARG A 38 23.40 2.78 6.04
C ARG A 38 23.13 2.98 7.53
N ARG A 39 22.94 1.89 8.27
CA ARG A 39 22.68 1.93 9.73
C ARG A 39 23.82 2.59 10.47
N ALA A 40 25.07 2.25 10.14
CA ALA A 40 26.25 2.86 10.72
C ALA A 40 26.47 4.33 10.27
N ALA A 41 26.14 4.66 9.02
CA ALA A 41 26.24 6.03 8.51
C ALA A 41 25.20 7.00 9.12
N GLY A 42 24.07 6.47 9.61
CA GLY A 42 23.04 7.24 10.32
C GLY A 42 22.58 8.47 9.55
N ALA A 43 22.59 9.64 10.21
CA ALA A 43 22.17 10.91 9.63
C ALA A 43 23.04 11.40 8.45
N ARG A 44 24.26 10.86 8.29
CA ARG A 44 25.18 11.21 7.19
C ARG A 44 24.87 10.48 5.88
N TRP A 45 24.01 9.47 5.92
CA TRP A 45 23.68 8.61 4.78
C TRP A 45 23.24 9.35 3.52
N PRO A 46 22.33 10.36 3.57
CA PRO A 46 21.87 11.03 2.35
C PRO A 46 22.98 11.72 1.55
N ARG A 47 24.01 12.22 2.24
CA ARG A 47 25.16 12.88 1.61
C ARG A 47 26.22 11.90 1.11
N MET A 48 26.35 10.75 1.77
CA MET A 48 27.38 9.75 1.45
C MET A 48 26.90 8.69 0.46
N ARG A 49 25.59 8.49 0.30
CA ARG A 49 25.01 7.39 -0.50
C ARG A 49 25.57 7.30 -1.92
N GLU A 50 25.69 8.41 -2.64
CA GLU A 50 26.19 8.39 -4.02
C GLU A 50 27.67 7.99 -4.09
N GLN A 51 28.48 8.47 -3.14
CA GLN A 51 29.90 8.10 -3.04
C GLN A 51 30.08 6.65 -2.60
N VAL A 52 29.26 6.17 -1.65
CA VAL A 52 29.23 4.77 -1.21
C VAL A 52 28.80 3.87 -2.35
N ARG A 53 27.82 4.27 -3.17
CA ARG A 53 27.41 3.49 -4.35
C ARG A 53 28.51 3.39 -5.40
N ALA A 54 29.14 4.51 -5.74
CA ALA A 54 30.23 4.52 -6.71
C ALA A 54 31.43 3.68 -6.24
N GLY A 55 31.81 3.79 -4.96
CA GLY A 55 32.88 3.00 -4.36
C GLY A 55 32.55 1.51 -4.27
N SER A 56 31.33 1.17 -3.87
CA SER A 56 30.85 -0.21 -3.79
C SER A 56 30.83 -0.88 -5.16
N LEU A 57 30.42 -0.17 -6.22
CA LEU A 57 30.43 -0.72 -7.57
C LEU A 57 31.84 -1.12 -8.03
N GLY A 58 32.85 -0.28 -7.77
CA GLY A 58 34.23 -0.59 -8.08
C GLY A 58 34.77 -1.77 -7.26
N LEU A 59 34.38 -1.85 -5.98
CA LEU A 59 34.81 -2.91 -5.07
C LEU A 59 34.21 -4.27 -5.44
N ILE A 60 32.94 -4.29 -5.87
CA ILE A 60 32.25 -5.49 -6.38
C ILE A 60 32.85 -5.89 -7.73
N ALA A 61 33.07 -4.94 -8.65
CA ALA A 61 33.65 -5.22 -9.97
C ALA A 61 35.04 -5.88 -9.92
N GLN A 62 35.82 -5.63 -8.85
CA GLN A 62 37.12 -6.29 -8.63
C GLN A 62 37.02 -7.74 -8.15
N ARG A 63 35.84 -8.20 -7.72
CA ARG A 63 35.63 -9.49 -7.04
C ARG A 63 34.68 -10.43 -7.79
N ILE A 64 34.12 -9.97 -8.89
CA ILE A 64 33.33 -10.78 -9.80
C ILE A 64 34.22 -11.26 -10.97
N GLY A 65 33.88 -12.40 -11.57
CA GLY A 65 34.57 -12.92 -12.74
C GLY A 65 34.31 -12.07 -14.00
N PRO A 66 35.12 -12.26 -15.06
CA PRO A 66 35.00 -11.50 -16.30
C PRO A 66 33.66 -11.73 -17.05
N ASP A 67 32.94 -12.79 -16.72
CA ASP A 67 31.63 -13.12 -17.28
C ASP A 67 30.46 -12.75 -16.36
N ASP A 68 30.73 -12.30 -15.14
CA ASP A 68 29.71 -11.93 -14.15
C ASP A 68 29.27 -10.47 -14.34
N ALA A 69 28.09 -10.11 -13.84
CA ALA A 69 27.53 -8.78 -13.98
C ALA A 69 27.01 -8.18 -12.67
N VAL A 70 27.12 -6.86 -12.53
CA VAL A 70 26.63 -6.10 -11.37
C VAL A 70 25.77 -4.94 -11.84
N ILE A 71 24.55 -4.87 -11.32
CA ILE A 71 23.55 -3.87 -11.67
C ILE A 71 23.14 -3.11 -10.40
N PRO A 72 23.34 -1.79 -10.30
CA PRO A 72 22.81 -1.00 -9.20
C PRO A 72 21.27 -1.04 -9.19
N CYS A 73 20.64 -1.37 -8.06
CA CYS A 73 19.18 -1.46 -7.95
C CYS A 73 18.70 -1.00 -6.57
N GLY A 74 17.79 -0.02 -6.53
CA GLY A 74 17.31 0.54 -5.26
C GLY A 74 18.48 1.03 -4.42
N ASP A 75 18.54 0.63 -3.14
CA ASP A 75 19.62 0.93 -2.20
C ASP A 75 20.72 -0.16 -2.14
N GLY A 76 20.80 -1.05 -3.14
CA GLY A 76 21.76 -2.15 -3.20
C GLY A 76 22.25 -2.47 -4.61
N PHE A 77 22.79 -3.68 -4.76
CA PHE A 77 23.32 -4.20 -6.03
C PHE A 77 22.73 -5.56 -6.33
N LEU A 78 22.39 -5.78 -7.59
CA LEU A 78 22.06 -7.07 -8.15
C LEU A 78 23.33 -7.66 -8.79
N VAL A 79 23.75 -8.84 -8.34
CA VAL A 79 24.89 -9.52 -8.95
C VAL A 79 24.42 -10.80 -9.62
N VAL A 80 24.83 -10.99 -10.87
CA VAL A 80 24.52 -12.13 -11.72
C VAL A 80 25.81 -12.85 -12.01
N PHE A 81 25.93 -14.09 -11.54
CA PHE A 81 27.09 -14.94 -11.81
C PHE A 81 26.82 -15.81 -13.03
N ALA A 82 27.75 -15.86 -13.97
CA ALA A 82 27.55 -16.54 -15.26
C ALA A 82 27.76 -18.06 -15.19
N ASP A 83 28.62 -18.54 -14.29
CA ASP A 83 28.93 -19.97 -14.20
C ASP A 83 29.52 -20.35 -12.84
N SER A 84 28.68 -20.34 -11.80
CA SER A 84 29.11 -20.72 -10.44
C SER A 84 28.14 -21.67 -9.78
N SER A 85 28.68 -22.74 -9.19
CA SER A 85 27.89 -23.63 -8.33
C SER A 85 27.35 -22.84 -7.13
N THR A 86 26.22 -23.29 -6.58
CA THR A 86 25.53 -22.64 -5.45
C THR A 86 26.44 -22.32 -4.26
N GLU A 87 27.44 -23.15 -4.03
CA GLU A 87 28.39 -23.01 -2.94
C GLU A 87 29.45 -21.93 -3.23
N GLN A 88 29.96 -21.87 -4.47
CA GLN A 88 30.92 -20.85 -4.89
C GLN A 88 30.30 -19.46 -4.97
N THR A 89 29.05 -19.34 -5.43
CA THR A 89 28.28 -18.09 -5.40
C THR A 89 28.12 -17.57 -3.99
N GLN A 90 27.85 -18.47 -3.02
CA GLN A 90 27.69 -18.09 -1.62
C GLN A 90 29.00 -17.62 -1.00
N ALA A 91 30.11 -18.29 -1.30
CA ALA A 91 31.43 -17.86 -0.85
C ALA A 91 31.76 -16.47 -1.40
N ARG A 92 31.58 -16.23 -2.71
CA ARG A 92 31.83 -14.92 -3.34
C ARG A 92 30.93 -13.80 -2.81
N CYS A 93 29.62 -14.05 -2.64
CA CYS A 93 28.73 -13.07 -2.04
C CYS A 93 29.13 -12.72 -0.61
N ARG A 94 29.61 -13.70 0.15
CA ARG A 94 30.11 -13.48 1.51
C ARG A 94 31.38 -12.64 1.50
N GLU A 95 32.34 -12.96 0.65
CA GLU A 95 33.59 -12.20 0.49
C GLU A 95 33.33 -10.75 0.05
N ILE A 96 32.39 -10.54 -0.88
CA ILE A 96 32.00 -9.20 -1.32
C ILE A 96 31.35 -8.42 -0.17
N ARG A 97 30.45 -9.06 0.59
CA ARG A 97 29.82 -8.42 1.76
C ARG A 97 30.86 -8.06 2.82
N GLU A 98 31.74 -8.99 3.18
CA GLU A 98 32.79 -8.79 4.17
C GLU A 98 33.73 -7.65 3.73
N ALA A 99 34.08 -7.58 2.45
CA ALA A 99 34.89 -6.51 1.91
C ALA A 99 34.16 -5.15 1.91
N LEU A 100 32.86 -5.09 1.59
CA LEU A 100 32.07 -3.87 1.68
C LEU A 100 31.95 -3.39 3.13
N VAL A 101 31.70 -4.31 4.06
CA VAL A 101 31.61 -4.02 5.50
C VAL A 101 32.97 -3.52 6.02
N ALA A 102 34.06 -4.22 5.74
CA ALA A 102 35.41 -3.83 6.16
C ALA A 102 35.83 -2.48 5.57
N PHE A 103 35.52 -2.22 4.29
CA PHE A 103 35.87 -0.97 3.61
C PHE A 103 35.16 0.26 4.20
N TYR A 104 33.89 0.12 4.63
CA TYR A 104 33.11 1.26 5.13
C TYR A 104 33.05 1.35 6.67
N LEU A 105 33.23 0.25 7.39
CA LEU A 105 33.08 0.17 8.86
C LEU A 105 34.37 -0.19 9.60
N GLY A 106 35.44 -0.57 8.90
CA GLY A 106 36.68 -1.06 9.51
C GLY A 106 36.58 -2.50 10.06
N GLU A 107 37.73 -3.13 10.36
CA GLU A 107 37.79 -4.54 10.79
C GLU A 107 37.11 -4.81 12.14
N GLU A 108 36.94 -3.80 13.00
CA GLU A 108 36.27 -3.94 14.31
C GLU A 108 34.75 -4.17 14.21
N GLY A 109 34.13 -3.90 13.05
CA GLY A 109 32.68 -4.07 12.81
C GLY A 109 32.23 -5.48 12.43
N LEU A 110 33.16 -6.41 12.18
CA LEU A 110 32.87 -7.76 11.64
C LEU A 110 32.27 -8.74 12.66
N GLY A 111 32.38 -8.46 13.97
CA GLY A 111 31.93 -9.37 15.02
C GLY A 111 30.41 -9.47 15.20
N ALA A 112 29.66 -8.42 14.85
CA ALA A 112 28.24 -8.27 15.24
C ALA A 112 27.22 -8.68 14.14
N LEU A 113 27.65 -9.15 12.97
CA LEU A 113 26.79 -9.24 11.77
C LEU A 113 26.63 -10.66 11.18
N ARG A 114 26.75 -11.71 12.02
CA ARG A 114 26.79 -13.11 11.55
C ARG A 114 25.46 -13.81 11.25
N ALA A 115 24.32 -13.13 11.25
CA ALA A 115 23.02 -13.66 10.79
C ALA A 115 22.19 -12.47 10.27
N ASP A 116 21.48 -12.46 9.15
CA ASP A 116 20.81 -13.48 8.34
C ASP A 116 21.05 -13.21 6.84
N VAL A 117 20.89 -14.24 6.00
CA VAL A 117 20.79 -14.09 4.54
C VAL A 117 19.42 -14.63 4.14
N GLU A 118 18.44 -13.75 3.95
CA GLU A 118 17.18 -14.13 3.30
C GLU A 118 17.43 -14.37 1.81
N ARG A 119 16.95 -15.52 1.34
CA ARG A 119 17.09 -15.98 -0.04
C ARG A 119 15.76 -15.79 -0.74
N GLU A 120 15.75 -15.05 -1.85
CA GLU A 120 14.64 -15.09 -2.81
C GLU A 120 15.20 -15.46 -4.19
N THR A 121 14.59 -16.45 -4.85
CA THR A 121 14.91 -16.89 -6.21
C THR A 121 13.99 -16.18 -7.19
N VAL A 122 14.56 -15.33 -8.04
CA VAL A 122 13.82 -14.53 -9.03
C VAL A 122 13.97 -15.14 -10.43
N SER A 123 12.88 -15.25 -11.19
CA SER A 123 12.89 -15.87 -12.53
C SER A 123 13.53 -14.98 -13.60
N ALA A 124 14.11 -15.59 -14.63
CA ALA A 124 14.75 -14.91 -15.75
C ALA A 124 13.83 -13.91 -16.49
N ALA A 125 12.53 -14.18 -16.51
CA ALA A 125 11.53 -13.29 -17.12
C ALA A 125 11.37 -11.96 -16.34
N HIS A 126 11.51 -11.99 -15.01
CA HIS A 126 11.46 -10.79 -14.18
C HIS A 126 12.73 -9.93 -14.34
N LEU A 127 13.87 -10.58 -14.58
CA LEU A 127 15.16 -9.92 -14.84
C LEU A 127 15.21 -9.24 -16.20
N ALA A 128 14.61 -9.83 -17.23
CA ALA A 128 14.50 -9.21 -18.56
C ALA A 128 13.71 -7.88 -18.53
N GLY A 129 12.76 -7.74 -17.60
CA GLY A 129 11.99 -6.51 -17.37
C GLY A 129 12.82 -5.36 -16.76
N LEU A 130 13.84 -5.66 -15.96
CA LEU A 130 14.66 -4.65 -15.29
C LEU A 130 15.74 -4.02 -16.21
N VAL A 131 16.19 -4.76 -17.23
CA VAL A 131 17.27 -4.33 -18.14
C VAL A 131 16.76 -3.49 -19.32
N SER A 132 15.46 -3.50 -19.61
CA SER A 132 14.90 -2.94 -20.85
C SER A 132 14.57 -1.42 -20.81
N ASN A 133 14.88 -0.69 -19.73
CA ASN A 133 14.60 0.75 -19.64
C ASN A 133 15.75 1.63 -20.15
N GLY A 134 16.03 1.51 -21.44
CA GLY A 134 16.88 2.43 -22.19
C GLY A 134 16.40 2.52 -23.63
N ALA A 135 15.64 3.57 -23.93
CA ALA A 135 15.14 3.98 -25.26
C ALA A 135 13.90 3.25 -25.82
N ALA A 136 12.77 3.96 -25.72
CA ALA A 136 11.70 4.10 -26.71
C ALA A 136 11.09 2.83 -27.35
N ALA A 137 10.13 2.25 -26.66
CA ALA A 137 8.74 2.10 -27.13
C ALA A 137 7.91 1.80 -25.87
N ALA A 138 6.74 2.43 -25.72
CA ALA A 138 5.88 2.19 -24.56
C ALA A 138 5.63 0.68 -24.43
N PRO A 139 6.08 0.02 -23.34
CA PRO A 139 5.83 -1.39 -23.18
C PRO A 139 4.32 -1.60 -22.97
N PRO A 140 3.73 -2.67 -23.52
CA PRO A 140 2.36 -3.03 -23.18
C PRO A 140 2.26 -3.21 -21.66
N PRO A 141 1.10 -2.88 -21.06
CA PRO A 141 0.95 -2.89 -19.60
C PRO A 141 1.35 -4.26 -19.04
N ILE A 142 2.27 -4.25 -18.08
CA ILE A 142 2.50 -5.41 -17.21
C ILE A 142 1.13 -5.79 -16.65
N GLN A 143 0.64 -7.00 -16.93
CA GLN A 143 -0.62 -7.49 -16.38
C GLN A 143 -0.46 -7.77 -14.87
N ARG A 144 -0.44 -6.71 -14.06
CA ARG A 144 -0.69 -6.76 -12.61
C ARG A 144 -2.10 -7.28 -12.28
N ASN A 145 -2.99 -7.22 -13.27
CA ASN A 145 -4.42 -7.55 -13.31
C ASN A 145 -4.87 -8.95 -12.79
N GLN A 146 -4.01 -9.81 -12.25
CA GLN A 146 -4.42 -11.11 -11.71
C GLN A 146 -4.35 -11.20 -10.18
N LEU A 147 -3.61 -10.31 -9.51
CA LEU A 147 -3.51 -10.32 -8.05
C LEU A 147 -4.71 -9.59 -7.42
N LYS A 148 -5.73 -10.35 -7.01
CA LYS A 148 -6.90 -9.82 -6.28
C LYS A 148 -6.59 -9.66 -4.79
N LEU A 149 -5.78 -8.65 -4.46
CA LEU A 149 -5.34 -8.38 -3.08
C LEU A 149 -6.38 -7.61 -2.25
N GLY A 150 -7.26 -6.85 -2.91
CA GLY A 150 -8.32 -6.10 -2.25
C GLY A 150 -9.55 -6.94 -1.95
N ARG A 151 -10.28 -6.55 -0.90
CA ARG A 151 -11.66 -7.00 -0.66
C ARG A 151 -12.62 -5.83 -0.88
N PHE A 152 -13.86 -6.15 -1.24
CA PHE A 152 -14.95 -5.19 -1.38
C PHE A 152 -15.75 -5.16 -0.09
N TRP A 153 -15.69 -4.02 0.59
CA TRP A 153 -16.34 -3.77 1.87
C TRP A 153 -17.67 -3.06 1.63
N PRO A 154 -18.81 -3.64 2.02
CA PRO A 154 -20.10 -2.97 1.89
C PRO A 154 -20.14 -1.69 2.74
N ILE A 155 -20.56 -0.59 2.12
CA ILE A 155 -20.74 0.69 2.78
C ILE A 155 -22.24 0.94 2.96
N TRP A 156 -22.68 0.90 4.21
CA TRP A 156 -24.03 1.30 4.59
C TRP A 156 -24.16 2.82 4.57
N SER A 157 -25.32 3.31 4.13
CA SER A 157 -25.67 4.73 4.17
C SER A 157 -26.90 4.97 5.01
N SER A 158 -26.83 5.95 5.92
CA SER A 158 -27.97 6.37 6.74
C SER A 158 -29.12 6.91 5.89
N ARG A 159 -28.78 7.67 4.84
CA ARG A 159 -29.75 8.22 3.88
C ARG A 159 -30.56 7.14 3.16
N HIS A 160 -29.93 6.03 2.81
CA HIS A 160 -30.58 4.94 2.07
C HIS A 160 -31.05 3.79 2.97
N SER A 161 -30.67 3.81 4.25
CA SER A 161 -30.96 2.75 5.23
C SER A 161 -30.56 1.35 4.73
N GLY A 162 -29.43 1.26 4.04
CA GLY A 162 -28.93 0.02 3.44
C GLY A 162 -27.54 0.20 2.83
N VAL A 163 -26.97 -0.91 2.33
CA VAL A 163 -25.71 -0.88 1.56
C VAL A 163 -25.92 -0.06 0.30
N ALA A 164 -25.11 0.98 0.13
CA ALA A 164 -25.24 1.96 -0.95
C ALA A 164 -24.02 1.97 -1.89
N ALA A 165 -22.90 1.40 -1.46
CA ALA A 165 -21.66 1.32 -2.23
C ALA A 165 -20.79 0.17 -1.72
N TYR A 166 -19.71 -0.13 -2.46
CA TYR A 166 -18.64 -0.99 -1.99
C TYR A 166 -17.32 -0.24 -2.00
N HIS A 167 -16.44 -0.52 -1.05
CA HIS A 167 -15.11 0.08 -0.95
C HIS A 167 -14.05 -1.00 -1.16
N CYS A 168 -13.22 -0.88 -2.19
CA CYS A 168 -12.11 -1.79 -2.47
C CYS A 168 -10.91 -1.40 -1.61
N ALA A 169 -10.55 -2.24 -0.65
CA ALA A 169 -9.51 -1.92 0.32
C ALA A 169 -8.76 -3.18 0.79
N PRO A 170 -7.52 -3.02 1.31
CA PRO A 170 -6.78 -4.13 1.85
C PRO A 170 -7.45 -4.63 3.13
N CYS A 171 -7.18 -5.91 3.41
CA CYS A 171 -7.73 -6.62 4.55
C CYS A 171 -6.60 -7.07 5.45
N ILE A 172 -6.72 -6.74 6.73
CA ILE A 172 -5.83 -7.24 7.78
C ILE A 172 -6.64 -8.01 8.80
N ASN A 173 -6.06 -9.09 9.30
CA ASN A 173 -6.67 -9.88 10.36
C ASN A 173 -6.32 -9.24 11.69
N GLY A 174 -7.33 -8.67 12.36
CA GLY A 174 -7.22 -8.21 13.74
C GLY A 174 -7.69 -9.26 14.74
N PRO A 175 -7.57 -8.96 16.05
CA PRO A 175 -8.12 -9.79 17.12
C PRO A 175 -9.62 -10.05 16.95
N ASP A 176 -10.36 -9.03 16.51
CA ASP A 176 -11.81 -9.06 16.31
C ASP A 176 -12.23 -9.52 14.90
N GLY A 177 -11.29 -10.09 14.14
CA GLY A 177 -11.52 -10.57 12.78
C GLY A 177 -11.01 -9.62 11.68
N PRO A 178 -11.40 -9.87 10.43
CA PRO A 178 -10.99 -9.08 9.28
C PRO A 178 -11.43 -7.62 9.41
N ARG A 179 -10.52 -6.68 9.13
CA ARG A 179 -10.84 -5.26 9.02
C ARG A 179 -10.14 -4.61 7.82
N ILE A 180 -10.66 -3.47 7.40
CA ILE A 180 -9.99 -2.58 6.46
C ILE A 180 -8.70 -2.07 7.13
N GLY A 181 -7.59 -2.13 6.41
CA GLY A 181 -6.33 -1.54 6.83
C GLY A 181 -5.13 -2.05 6.04
N TYR A 182 -4.07 -1.27 6.04
CA TYR A 182 -2.77 -1.58 5.43
C TYR A 182 -1.80 -2.12 6.48
N SER A 183 -1.86 -1.58 7.70
CA SER A 183 -1.00 -1.99 8.80
C SER A 183 -1.82 -2.44 10.01
N ALA A 184 -1.45 -3.61 10.56
CA ALA A 184 -2.06 -4.14 11.79
C ALA A 184 -1.93 -3.15 12.96
N ASP A 185 -0.81 -2.42 13.00
CA ASP A 185 -0.43 -1.59 14.14
C ASP A 185 -0.96 -0.15 14.05
N PHE A 186 -1.49 0.30 12.91
CA PHE A 186 -1.81 1.71 12.70
C PHE A 186 -2.85 2.24 13.71
N LEU A 187 -3.89 1.46 14.03
CA LEU A 187 -4.91 1.89 15.01
C LEU A 187 -4.37 2.05 16.43
N ALA A 188 -3.27 1.37 16.75
CA ALA A 188 -2.65 1.41 18.07
C ALA A 188 -1.51 2.44 18.13
N LYS A 189 -0.67 2.49 17.09
CA LYS A 189 0.56 3.30 17.07
C LYS A 189 0.40 4.64 16.36
N ALA A 190 -0.66 4.82 15.57
CA ALA A 190 -0.94 6.01 14.77
C ALA A 190 0.21 6.45 13.84
N THR A 191 1.11 5.53 13.51
CA THR A 191 2.34 5.81 12.76
C THR A 191 2.64 4.70 11.78
N HIS A 192 3.28 5.08 10.68
CA HIS A 192 3.79 4.19 9.66
C HIS A 192 5.27 3.94 9.89
N GLU A 193 5.65 2.67 10.08
CA GLU A 193 7.03 2.27 9.80
C GLU A 193 7.35 2.58 8.32
N LYS A 194 8.62 2.80 7.95
CA LYS A 194 9.05 3.21 6.59
C LYS A 194 8.72 2.16 5.52
N ARG A 195 7.44 1.97 5.22
CA ARG A 195 6.85 0.99 4.31
C ARG A 195 6.28 1.74 3.11
N ASP A 196 6.57 1.21 1.94
CA ASP A 196 5.99 1.67 0.68
C ASP A 196 4.77 0.79 0.35
N PHE A 197 3.64 1.42 0.05
CA PHE A 197 2.39 0.74 -0.30
C PHE A 197 1.97 0.98 -1.75
N LEU A 198 2.83 1.62 -2.56
CA LEU A 198 2.52 1.99 -3.94
C LEU A 198 2.05 0.81 -4.79
N ASP A 199 2.74 -0.33 -4.76
CA ASP A 199 2.36 -1.48 -5.59
C ASP A 199 1.01 -2.08 -5.18
N LEU A 200 0.71 -2.10 -3.88
CA LEU A 200 -0.59 -2.52 -3.37
C LEU A 200 -1.69 -1.54 -3.81
N ASP A 201 -1.44 -0.23 -3.69
CA ASP A 201 -2.39 0.81 -4.12
C ASP A 201 -2.69 0.73 -5.62
N LEU A 202 -1.69 0.42 -6.45
CA LEU A 202 -1.89 0.21 -7.88
C LEU A 202 -2.77 -1.02 -8.15
N CYS A 203 -2.54 -2.13 -7.44
CA CYS A 203 -3.39 -3.33 -7.56
C CYS A 203 -4.84 -3.06 -7.13
N LEU A 204 -5.04 -2.35 -6.01
CA LEU A 204 -6.37 -1.96 -5.53
C LEU A 204 -7.10 -1.07 -6.53
N MET A 205 -6.39 -0.13 -7.13
CA MET A 205 -6.90 0.77 -8.16
C MET A 205 -7.35 -0.02 -9.40
N GLU A 206 -6.51 -0.89 -9.94
CA GLU A 206 -6.84 -1.75 -11.09
C GLU A 206 -8.08 -2.63 -10.79
N GLN A 207 -8.11 -3.26 -9.61
CA GLN A 207 -9.22 -4.11 -9.17
C GLN A 207 -10.53 -3.30 -9.00
N ALA A 208 -10.47 -2.11 -8.41
CA ALA A 208 -11.63 -1.24 -8.23
C ALA A 208 -12.17 -0.73 -9.58
N CYS A 209 -11.28 -0.35 -10.50
CA CYS A 209 -11.68 0.06 -11.85
C CYS A 209 -12.39 -1.07 -12.58
N ALA A 210 -11.82 -2.28 -12.60
CA ALA A 210 -12.45 -3.44 -13.24
C ALA A 210 -13.83 -3.77 -12.62
N ALA A 211 -13.96 -3.70 -11.30
CA ALA A 211 -15.25 -3.91 -10.63
C ALA A 211 -16.27 -2.81 -10.96
N SER A 212 -15.83 -1.56 -11.12
CA SER A 212 -16.72 -0.43 -11.41
C SER A 212 -17.38 -0.50 -12.79
N GLU A 213 -16.82 -1.26 -13.73
CA GLU A 213 -17.36 -1.46 -15.07
C GLU A 213 -18.55 -2.43 -15.09
N THR A 214 -18.61 -3.35 -14.12
CA THR A 214 -19.63 -4.40 -14.04
C THR A 214 -20.63 -4.17 -12.92
N ALA A 215 -20.23 -3.50 -11.84
CA ALA A 215 -21.08 -3.26 -10.68
C ALA A 215 -22.13 -2.17 -10.95
N SER A 216 -23.38 -2.45 -10.54
CA SER A 216 -24.46 -1.45 -10.55
C SER A 216 -24.23 -0.34 -9.52
N ALA A 217 -23.61 -0.68 -8.39
CA ALA A 217 -23.33 0.22 -7.28
C ALA A 217 -22.05 1.07 -7.48
N PRO A 218 -21.94 2.24 -6.84
CA PRO A 218 -20.68 2.97 -6.73
C PRO A 218 -19.58 2.12 -6.10
N ILE A 219 -18.37 2.18 -6.67
CA ILE A 219 -17.17 1.51 -6.16
C ILE A 219 -16.18 2.56 -5.66
N GLY A 220 -15.75 2.42 -4.42
CA GLY A 220 -14.66 3.15 -3.80
C GLY A 220 -13.34 2.41 -3.89
N LEU A 221 -12.24 3.11 -3.72
CA LEU A 221 -10.93 2.50 -3.50
C LEU A 221 -10.13 3.19 -2.38
N SER A 222 -9.27 2.44 -1.72
CA SER A 222 -8.25 2.99 -0.82
C SER A 222 -6.98 3.38 -1.58
N VAL A 223 -6.35 4.45 -1.12
CA VAL A 223 -4.94 4.76 -1.39
C VAL A 223 -4.28 5.12 -0.07
N HIS A 224 -3.10 4.57 0.21
CA HIS A 224 -2.42 4.83 1.46
C HIS A 224 -1.86 6.25 1.54
N ALA A 225 -1.83 6.84 2.74
CA ALA A 225 -1.28 8.18 2.96
C ALA A 225 0.19 8.29 2.52
N THR A 226 1.03 7.27 2.74
CA THR A 226 2.45 7.32 2.33
C THR A 226 2.63 7.36 0.82
N THR A 227 1.77 6.70 0.05
CA THR A 227 1.76 6.79 -1.42
C THR A 227 1.49 8.22 -1.88
N MET A 228 0.60 8.93 -1.20
CA MET A 228 0.31 10.35 -1.50
C MET A 228 1.39 11.30 -0.96
N GLN A 229 2.01 10.97 0.16
CA GLN A 229 3.04 11.80 0.79
C GLN A 229 4.35 11.77 0.02
N VAL A 230 4.78 10.59 -0.45
CA VAL A 230 6.03 10.44 -1.19
C VAL A 230 5.84 10.91 -2.64
N ARG A 231 6.49 12.02 -3.00
CA ARG A 231 6.35 12.66 -4.32
C ARG A 231 6.52 11.69 -5.50
N ARG A 232 7.51 10.78 -5.43
CA ARG A 232 7.75 9.78 -6.48
C ARG A 232 6.56 8.83 -6.61
N SER A 233 6.12 8.23 -5.50
CA SER A 233 4.99 7.30 -5.46
C SER A 233 3.70 7.98 -5.93
N ARG A 234 3.41 9.20 -5.44
CA ARG A 234 2.27 10.01 -5.88
C ARG A 234 2.28 10.26 -7.39
N THR A 235 3.45 10.59 -7.96
CA THR A 235 3.57 10.83 -9.41
C THR A 235 3.28 9.57 -10.22
N ILE A 236 3.81 8.42 -9.79
CA ILE A 236 3.57 7.13 -10.44
C ILE A 236 2.09 6.75 -10.35
N TYR A 237 1.50 6.85 -9.15
CA TYR A 237 0.10 6.54 -8.89
C TYR A 237 -0.86 7.39 -9.74
N LEU A 238 -0.67 8.72 -9.76
CA LEU A 238 -1.49 9.63 -10.56
C LEU A 238 -1.31 9.40 -12.07
N SER A 239 -0.10 9.10 -12.53
CA SER A 239 0.15 8.77 -13.94
C SER A 239 -0.60 7.49 -14.34
N HIS A 240 -0.63 6.51 -13.44
CA HIS A 240 -1.34 5.25 -13.67
C HIS A 240 -2.87 5.46 -13.62
N LEU A 241 -3.38 6.31 -12.73
CA LEU A 241 -4.77 6.78 -12.76
C LEU A 241 -5.11 7.51 -14.06
N ALA A 242 -4.23 8.34 -14.60
CA ALA A 242 -4.46 9.01 -15.87
C ALA A 242 -4.54 8.00 -17.03
N ALA A 243 -3.64 7.01 -17.06
CA ALA A 243 -3.57 6.01 -18.11
C ALA A 243 -4.80 5.07 -18.17
N ASN A 244 -5.38 4.71 -17.02
CA ASN A 244 -6.47 3.73 -16.97
C ASN A 244 -7.87 4.34 -17.17
N SER A 245 -7.96 5.28 -18.12
CA SER A 245 -9.14 6.03 -18.59
C SER A 245 -10.50 5.29 -18.51
N SER A 246 -11.42 5.53 -17.56
CA SER A 246 -12.74 4.84 -17.61
C SER A 246 -13.92 5.76 -17.27
N PRO A 247 -15.02 5.75 -18.05
CA PRO A 247 -16.24 6.50 -17.72
C PRO A 247 -16.82 6.16 -16.34
N ALA A 248 -16.62 4.92 -15.87
CA ALA A 248 -17.09 4.47 -14.56
C ALA A 248 -16.48 5.29 -13.40
N ARG A 249 -15.30 5.90 -13.59
CA ARG A 249 -14.63 6.71 -12.57
C ARG A 249 -15.41 7.88 -12.05
N GLN A 250 -16.29 8.48 -12.86
CA GLN A 250 -17.12 9.60 -12.41
C GLN A 250 -18.07 9.19 -11.26
N ARG A 251 -18.43 7.90 -11.21
CA ARG A 251 -19.25 7.27 -10.17
C ARG A 251 -18.43 6.68 -9.02
N MET A 252 -17.10 6.65 -9.14
CA MET A 252 -16.22 6.12 -8.10
C MET A 252 -15.87 7.19 -7.06
N PHE A 253 -15.38 6.74 -5.92
CA PHE A 253 -14.78 7.58 -4.90
C PHE A 253 -13.41 7.01 -4.49
N VAL A 254 -12.56 7.85 -3.92
CA VAL A 254 -11.26 7.42 -3.40
C VAL A 254 -11.12 7.89 -1.95
N THR A 255 -10.59 7.03 -1.10
CA THR A 255 -10.29 7.35 0.30
C THR A 255 -8.79 7.32 0.49
N ILE A 256 -8.22 8.43 0.96
CA ILE A 256 -6.85 8.45 1.47
C ILE A 256 -6.90 7.85 2.87
N THR A 257 -6.26 6.70 3.06
CA THR A 257 -6.38 5.90 4.29
C THR A 257 -5.16 5.95 5.18
N GLU A 258 -5.41 5.66 6.45
CA GLU A 258 -4.42 5.64 7.51
C GLU A 258 -3.62 6.96 7.60
N ILE A 259 -4.32 8.09 7.66
CA ILE A 259 -3.67 9.40 7.82
C ILE A 259 -3.22 9.57 9.28
N GLU A 260 -1.92 9.80 9.48
CA GLU A 260 -1.33 10.00 10.81
C GLU A 260 -1.88 11.28 11.48
N PRO A 261 -2.14 11.25 12.81
CA PRO A 261 -2.53 12.43 13.56
C PRO A 261 -1.57 13.60 13.35
N GLY A 262 -2.12 14.79 13.16
CA GLY A 262 -1.31 15.99 12.97
C GLY A 262 -0.71 16.14 11.57
N THR A 263 -1.08 15.28 10.61
CA THR A 263 -0.77 15.51 9.20
C THR A 263 -1.21 16.94 8.81
N PRO A 264 -0.30 17.79 8.31
CA PRO A 264 -0.64 19.18 8.02
C PRO A 264 -1.77 19.31 7.01
N LEU A 265 -2.71 20.20 7.28
CA LEU A 265 -3.87 20.47 6.41
C LEU A 265 -3.44 20.80 4.97
N ILE A 266 -2.34 21.52 4.78
CA ILE A 266 -1.79 21.82 3.45
C ILE A 266 -1.44 20.55 2.65
N SER A 267 -0.93 19.51 3.31
CA SER A 267 -0.66 18.22 2.69
C SER A 267 -1.96 17.53 2.30
N LEU A 268 -2.97 17.54 3.18
CA LEU A 268 -4.28 16.97 2.90
C LEU A 268 -4.97 17.67 1.72
N THR A 269 -4.88 19.01 1.65
CA THR A 269 -5.37 19.80 0.52
C THR A 269 -4.63 19.45 -0.77
N GLU A 270 -3.30 19.31 -0.73
CA GLU A 270 -2.49 18.92 -1.89
C GLU A 270 -2.94 17.54 -2.43
N TRP A 271 -3.03 16.54 -1.55
CA TRP A 271 -3.38 15.17 -1.93
C TRP A 271 -4.82 15.10 -2.45
N THR A 272 -5.75 15.78 -1.78
CA THR A 272 -7.16 15.83 -2.19
C THR A 272 -7.32 16.51 -3.54
N SER A 273 -6.64 17.63 -3.77
CA SER A 273 -6.68 18.36 -5.05
C SER A 273 -6.15 17.49 -6.20
N ALA A 274 -5.04 16.79 -5.98
CA ALA A 274 -4.45 15.90 -6.97
C ALA A 274 -5.42 14.77 -7.39
N LEU A 275 -6.13 14.16 -6.42
CA LEU A 275 -7.09 13.09 -6.69
C LEU A 275 -8.40 13.59 -7.30
N LYS A 276 -8.82 14.82 -7.00
CA LYS A 276 -10.05 15.42 -7.55
C LYS A 276 -10.04 15.59 -9.06
N HIS A 277 -8.87 15.61 -9.69
CA HIS A 277 -8.76 15.57 -11.16
C HIS A 277 -9.25 14.25 -11.76
N HIS A 278 -9.33 13.18 -10.96
CA HIS A 278 -9.71 11.85 -11.40
C HIS A 278 -10.99 11.33 -10.77
N PHE A 279 -11.34 11.81 -9.57
CA PHE A 279 -12.52 11.38 -8.80
C PHE A 279 -13.36 12.57 -8.37
N SER A 280 -14.68 12.47 -8.53
CA SER A 280 -15.62 13.50 -8.06
C SER A 280 -15.72 13.57 -6.53
N ARG A 281 -15.34 12.49 -5.85
CA ARG A 281 -15.45 12.30 -4.40
C ARG A 281 -14.13 11.77 -3.85
N VAL A 282 -13.51 12.55 -2.97
CA VAL A 282 -12.30 12.19 -2.23
C VAL A 282 -12.61 12.22 -0.75
N ALA A 283 -12.29 11.15 -0.04
CA ALA A 283 -12.52 10.99 1.39
C ALA A 283 -11.20 10.85 2.16
N LEU A 284 -11.22 11.17 3.46
CA LEU A 284 -10.07 11.07 4.35
C LEU A 284 -10.38 10.12 5.51
N ASP A 285 -9.62 9.04 5.63
CA ASP A 285 -9.70 8.10 6.76
C ASP A 285 -8.54 8.40 7.71
N LEU A 286 -8.90 9.12 8.77
CA LEU A 286 -8.04 9.65 9.81
C LEU A 286 -7.90 8.63 10.94
N HIS A 287 -6.86 8.79 11.75
CA HIS A 287 -6.75 8.05 13.00
C HIS A 287 -7.81 8.54 14.02
N HIS A 288 -8.41 7.63 14.80
CA HIS A 288 -9.45 7.95 15.81
C HIS A 288 -8.99 9.01 16.83
N GLY A 289 -7.71 8.97 17.19
CA GLY A 289 -7.08 9.92 18.11
C GLY A 289 -6.79 11.30 17.51
N ASP A 290 -7.09 11.56 16.24
CA ASP A 290 -6.89 12.89 15.68
C ASP A 290 -7.86 13.90 16.31
N ARG A 291 -7.35 15.11 16.56
CA ARG A 291 -8.08 16.22 17.18
C ARG A 291 -8.09 17.47 16.28
N ALA A 292 -7.31 17.49 15.20
CA ALA A 292 -7.17 18.63 14.29
C ALA A 292 -8.32 18.73 13.27
N LEU A 293 -9.58 18.59 13.72
CA LEU A 293 -10.75 18.49 12.84
C LEU A 293 -11.33 19.83 12.42
N GLY A 294 -11.01 20.93 13.13
CA GLY A 294 -11.74 22.20 13.06
C GLY A 294 -11.71 22.94 11.71
N SER A 295 -10.81 22.55 10.81
CA SER A 295 -10.63 23.20 9.49
C SER A 295 -10.64 22.20 8.33
N MET A 296 -11.16 20.99 8.55
CA MET A 296 -11.07 19.89 7.58
C MET A 296 -11.78 20.17 6.25
N ALA A 297 -12.83 20.98 6.22
CA ALA A 297 -13.48 21.35 4.96
C ALA A 297 -12.54 22.05 3.96
N SER A 298 -11.51 22.76 4.45
CA SER A 298 -10.52 23.42 3.59
C SER A 298 -9.58 22.45 2.86
N SER A 299 -9.54 21.17 3.25
CA SER A 299 -8.90 20.11 2.47
C SER A 299 -9.61 19.88 1.13
N GLY A 300 -10.88 20.26 1.04
CA GLY A 300 -11.76 19.97 -0.07
C GLY A 300 -12.31 18.54 -0.07
N ALA A 301 -12.03 17.72 0.94
CA ALA A 301 -12.57 16.36 1.00
C ALA A 301 -14.10 16.37 1.11
N TRP A 302 -14.73 15.39 0.47
CA TRP A 302 -16.18 15.18 0.47
C TRP A 302 -16.65 14.52 1.77
N ALA A 303 -15.83 13.61 2.30
CA ALA A 303 -16.11 12.85 3.49
C ALA A 303 -14.86 12.70 4.33
N ALA A 304 -15.02 12.55 5.64
CA ALA A 304 -13.94 12.22 6.55
C ALA A 304 -14.45 11.27 7.64
N GLY A 305 -13.56 10.46 8.16
CA GLY A 305 -13.95 9.40 9.07
C GLY A 305 -12.73 8.74 9.70
N TYR A 306 -13.01 7.70 10.48
CA TYR A 306 -11.98 6.90 11.11
C TYR A 306 -12.49 5.46 11.34
N HIS A 307 -11.56 4.61 11.75
CA HIS A 307 -11.83 3.24 12.18
C HIS A 307 -12.04 3.15 13.69
N LEU A 308 -13.16 2.58 14.10
CA LEU A 308 -13.43 2.35 15.51
C LEU A 308 -12.43 1.38 16.14
N THR A 309 -12.22 1.56 17.43
CA THR A 309 -11.41 0.69 18.28
C THR A 309 -12.29 -0.35 18.98
N GLU A 310 -11.65 -1.28 19.71
CA GLU A 310 -12.30 -2.37 20.45
C GLU A 310 -13.22 -1.88 21.60
N ALA A 311 -13.25 -0.58 21.88
CA ALA A 311 -14.08 0.03 22.93
C ALA A 311 -15.60 -0.19 22.77
N GLN A 312 -16.05 -0.64 21.59
CA GLN A 312 -17.45 -0.95 21.27
C GLN A 312 -18.02 -2.15 22.05
N ALA A 313 -17.17 -3.10 22.42
CA ALA A 313 -17.54 -4.30 23.17
C ALA A 313 -17.09 -4.24 24.65
N GLY A 314 -16.60 -3.08 25.08
CA GLY A 314 -16.10 -2.86 26.44
C GLY A 314 -17.21 -2.68 27.48
N SER A 315 -16.80 -2.27 28.68
CA SER A 315 -17.72 -1.87 29.75
C SER A 315 -18.68 -0.75 29.30
N SER A 316 -19.82 -0.61 29.98
CA SER A 316 -20.78 0.47 29.66
C SER A 316 -20.15 1.87 29.70
N ALA A 317 -19.11 2.08 30.51
CA ALA A 317 -18.38 3.34 30.55
C ALA A 317 -17.55 3.57 29.27
N GLN A 318 -16.85 2.54 28.77
CA GLN A 318 -16.09 2.60 27.52
C GLN A 318 -17.00 2.82 26.32
N VAL A 319 -18.13 2.09 26.26
CA VAL A 319 -19.13 2.26 25.19
C VAL A 319 -19.68 3.69 25.15
N ARG A 320 -20.03 4.26 26.32
CA ARG A 320 -20.49 5.66 26.39
C ARG A 320 -19.41 6.65 25.97
N ALA A 321 -18.15 6.42 26.37
CA ALA A 321 -17.04 7.28 25.98
C ALA A 321 -16.83 7.25 24.45
N ALA A 322 -16.84 6.06 23.85
CA ALA A 322 -16.72 5.88 22.40
C ALA A 322 -17.87 6.55 21.63
N LEU A 323 -19.12 6.43 22.11
CA LEU A 323 -20.27 7.13 21.52
C LEU A 323 -20.14 8.65 21.63
N THR A 324 -19.68 9.16 22.78
CA THR A 324 -19.47 10.60 22.98
C THR A 324 -18.40 11.15 22.03
N GLU A 325 -17.30 10.40 21.86
CA GLU A 325 -16.24 10.76 20.92
C GLU A 325 -16.73 10.73 19.47
N LEU A 326 -17.41 9.66 19.07
CA LEU A 326 -18.02 9.53 17.74
C LEU A 326 -18.97 10.70 17.45
N ASP A 327 -19.83 11.04 18.41
CA ASP A 327 -20.81 12.11 18.26
C ASP A 327 -20.14 13.48 18.15
N GLY A 328 -19.07 13.71 18.91
CA GLY A 328 -18.22 14.89 18.79
C GLY A 328 -17.57 15.01 17.41
N TRP A 329 -17.03 13.91 16.89
CA TRP A 329 -16.46 13.82 15.55
C TRP A 329 -17.49 14.13 14.45
N CYS A 330 -18.62 13.42 14.46
CA CYS A 330 -19.67 13.56 13.46
C CYS A 330 -20.20 15.00 13.43
N ARG A 331 -20.55 15.57 14.59
CA ARG A 331 -21.01 16.97 14.66
C ARG A 331 -19.96 17.96 14.19
N THR A 332 -18.68 17.71 14.43
CA THR A 332 -17.60 18.61 14.00
C THR A 332 -17.41 18.60 12.49
N LEU A 333 -17.46 17.42 11.86
CA LEU A 333 -17.35 17.28 10.41
C LEU A 333 -18.61 17.76 9.69
N SER A 334 -19.80 17.39 10.18
CA SER A 334 -21.09 17.79 9.60
C SER A 334 -21.30 19.30 9.60
N ARG A 335 -20.89 20.00 10.68
CA ARG A 335 -20.93 21.48 10.74
C ARG A 335 -20.08 22.16 9.67
N GLN A 336 -19.08 21.46 9.14
CA GLN A 336 -18.22 21.94 8.07
C GLN A 336 -18.69 21.47 6.68
N GLY A 337 -19.86 20.81 6.58
CA GLY A 337 -20.43 20.33 5.33
C GLY A 337 -19.79 19.05 4.79
N MET A 338 -18.97 18.36 5.59
CA MET A 338 -18.39 17.07 5.23
C MET A 338 -19.32 15.93 5.66
N LEU A 339 -19.28 14.80 4.96
CA LEU A 339 -20.01 13.59 5.34
C LEU A 339 -19.18 12.72 6.29
N PRO A 340 -19.60 12.50 7.55
CA PRO A 340 -18.88 11.63 8.46
C PRO A 340 -19.06 10.17 8.06
N PHE A 341 -17.97 9.41 8.03
CA PHE A 341 -18.04 7.94 7.94
C PHE A 341 -17.31 7.28 9.10
N VAL A 342 -17.73 6.08 9.45
CA VAL A 342 -17.12 5.31 10.52
C VAL A 342 -16.98 3.85 10.10
N ASN A 343 -15.78 3.32 10.20
CA ASN A 343 -15.47 1.94 9.83
C ASN A 343 -15.31 1.05 11.07
N GLY A 344 -15.45 -0.26 10.90
CA GLY A 344 -15.15 -1.23 11.93
C GLY A 344 -16.27 -1.43 12.96
N PHE A 345 -17.54 -1.24 12.60
CA PHE A 345 -18.64 -1.63 13.48
C PHE A 345 -18.68 -3.15 13.69
N GLN A 346 -18.71 -3.57 14.95
CA GLN A 346 -18.73 -5.00 15.31
C GLN A 346 -20.10 -5.49 15.74
N THR A 347 -20.95 -4.60 16.29
CA THR A 347 -22.25 -4.99 16.84
C THR A 347 -23.37 -4.09 16.33
N GLY A 348 -24.53 -4.71 16.09
CA GLY A 348 -25.72 -3.98 15.67
C GLY A 348 -26.19 -3.02 16.77
N ALA A 349 -26.05 -3.42 18.05
CA ALA A 349 -26.41 -2.58 19.19
C ALA A 349 -25.60 -1.27 19.23
N PHE A 350 -24.28 -1.32 19.01
CA PHE A 350 -23.47 -0.10 18.95
C PHE A 350 -23.86 0.77 17.76
N LEU A 351 -24.12 0.17 16.59
CA LEU A 351 -24.63 0.90 15.42
C LEU A 351 -25.97 1.59 15.71
N GLU A 352 -26.94 0.90 16.33
CA GLU A 352 -28.23 1.51 16.69
C GLU A 352 -28.08 2.72 17.61
N MET A 353 -27.16 2.67 18.58
CA MET A 353 -26.84 3.82 19.41
C MET A 353 -26.12 4.93 18.63
N ALA A 354 -25.23 4.56 17.71
CA ALA A 354 -24.46 5.51 16.91
C ALA A 354 -25.31 6.21 15.83
N LYS A 355 -26.49 5.68 15.47
CA LYS A 355 -27.43 6.33 14.54
C LYS A 355 -27.97 7.68 15.03
N TYR A 356 -27.89 7.94 16.33
CA TYR A 356 -28.24 9.25 16.88
C TYR A 356 -27.16 10.31 16.63
N SER A 357 -25.98 9.91 16.16
CA SER A 357 -24.96 10.79 15.62
C SER A 357 -25.14 10.96 14.11
N ASP A 358 -24.68 12.08 13.57
CA ASP A 358 -24.81 12.46 12.15
C ASP A 358 -23.93 11.60 11.19
N ILE A 359 -23.83 10.29 11.41
CA ILE A 359 -23.07 9.37 10.56
C ILE A 359 -23.75 9.28 9.19
N ALA A 360 -22.99 9.58 8.13
CA ALA A 360 -23.46 9.43 6.76
C ALA A 360 -23.24 8.00 6.24
N PHE A 361 -22.08 7.41 6.56
CA PHE A 361 -21.68 6.08 6.09
C PHE A 361 -21.06 5.22 7.19
N ALA A 362 -21.31 3.91 7.10
CA ALA A 362 -20.75 2.94 8.04
C ALA A 362 -20.25 1.69 7.31
N SER A 363 -19.24 1.03 7.87
CA SER A 363 -18.80 -0.30 7.45
C SER A 363 -18.42 -1.16 8.66
N GLY A 364 -18.44 -2.48 8.50
CA GLY A 364 -18.06 -3.40 9.57
C GLY A 364 -18.29 -4.85 9.17
N GLU A 365 -17.24 -5.68 9.29
CA GLU A 365 -17.25 -7.08 8.83
C GLU A 365 -18.38 -7.90 9.48
N SER A 366 -18.64 -7.69 10.77
CA SER A 366 -19.67 -8.42 11.51
C SER A 366 -21.10 -8.09 11.09
N LEU A 367 -21.32 -6.90 10.52
CA LEU A 367 -22.65 -6.44 10.09
C LEU A 367 -22.87 -6.62 8.60
N TRP A 368 -21.85 -6.31 7.81
CA TRP A 368 -21.84 -6.41 6.37
C TRP A 368 -20.49 -6.99 5.92
N PRO A 369 -20.39 -8.33 5.79
CA PRO A 369 -19.13 -9.00 5.48
C PRO A 369 -18.53 -8.56 4.14
N SER A 370 -17.21 -8.45 4.12
CA SER A 370 -16.44 -8.16 2.92
C SER A 370 -16.41 -9.34 1.95
N MET A 371 -16.30 -9.06 0.66
CA MET A 371 -16.41 -10.05 -0.42
C MET A 371 -15.30 -9.90 -1.46
N ALA A 372 -15.02 -10.97 -2.19
CA ALA A 372 -13.99 -10.97 -3.23
C ALA A 372 -14.39 -10.20 -4.50
N ALA A 373 -15.70 -10.01 -4.72
CA ALA A 373 -16.29 -9.20 -5.78
C ALA A 373 -17.56 -8.54 -5.24
N PRO A 374 -17.91 -7.32 -5.68
CA PRO A 374 -19.13 -6.66 -5.23
C PRO A 374 -20.37 -7.42 -5.73
N GLU A 375 -21.36 -7.57 -4.87
CA GLU A 375 -22.67 -8.07 -5.29
C GLU A 375 -23.40 -7.01 -6.12
N ASN A 376 -24.19 -7.48 -7.08
CA ASN A 376 -25.15 -6.61 -7.76
C ASN A 376 -26.21 -6.20 -6.75
N LEU A 377 -26.09 -5.00 -6.19
CA LEU A 377 -27.15 -4.40 -5.39
C LEU A 377 -28.39 -4.33 -6.29
N ALA A 378 -29.36 -5.19 -6.02
CA ALA A 378 -30.72 -4.97 -6.50
C ALA A 378 -31.16 -3.62 -5.95
N ALA A 379 -31.83 -2.80 -6.77
CA ALA A 379 -32.41 -1.53 -6.33
C ALA A 379 -33.07 -1.72 -4.95
N PRO A 380 -32.82 -0.83 -3.98
CA PRO A 380 -33.06 -1.11 -2.57
C PRO A 380 -34.51 -1.54 -2.34
N LYS A 381 -34.73 -2.83 -2.12
CA LYS A 381 -35.95 -3.31 -1.50
C LYS A 381 -35.87 -2.84 -0.04
N ARG A 382 -36.79 -1.96 0.35
CA ARG A 382 -36.97 -1.50 1.73
C ARG A 382 -37.24 -2.69 2.67
N THR A 383 -36.23 -3.45 3.08
CA THR A 383 -36.38 -4.52 4.09
C THR A 383 -35.01 -4.98 4.57
N GLY A 384 -34.73 -4.83 5.87
CA GLY A 384 -33.54 -5.40 6.50
C GLY A 384 -33.54 -5.40 8.03
N LEU A 385 -34.28 -4.48 8.68
CA LEU A 385 -34.31 -4.39 10.16
C LEU A 385 -35.54 -5.02 10.83
N GLN A 386 -36.47 -5.62 10.07
CA GLN A 386 -37.66 -6.26 10.66
C GLN A 386 -37.46 -7.72 11.11
N ARG A 387 -36.37 -8.39 10.72
CA ARG A 387 -36.17 -9.81 11.08
C ARG A 387 -35.67 -10.05 12.51
N GLN A 388 -35.12 -9.05 13.21
CA GLN A 388 -34.71 -9.19 14.61
C GLN A 388 -35.76 -8.76 15.65
N ARG A 389 -36.84 -8.06 15.26
CA ARG A 389 -37.95 -7.73 16.19
C ARG A 389 -38.86 -8.92 16.52
N ALA A 390 -38.78 -10.01 15.74
CA ALA A 390 -39.60 -11.20 15.98
C ALA A 390 -39.01 -12.16 17.03
N ALA A 391 -37.74 -12.00 17.43
CA ALA A 391 -37.08 -12.90 18.40
C ALA A 391 -36.99 -12.33 19.82
N ILE A 392 -37.38 -11.07 20.05
CA ILE A 392 -37.31 -10.41 21.38
C ILE A 392 -38.73 -10.09 21.93
N SER A 393 -39.78 -10.41 21.18
CA SER A 393 -41.18 -10.22 21.60
C SER A 393 -41.88 -11.54 21.99
N SER A 394 -41.11 -12.61 22.17
CA SER A 394 -41.63 -13.93 22.52
C SER A 394 -40.83 -14.58 23.66
N ASP A 395 -40.54 -13.81 24.70
CA ASP A 395 -40.23 -14.29 26.06
C ASP A 395 -40.90 -13.39 27.10
#